data_AF-A0AAW2DMW3-F1
#
_entry.id   AF-A0AAW2DMW3-F1
#
_cell.length_a   1.000
_cell.length_b   1.000
_cell.length_c   1.000
_cell.angle_alpha   90.00
_cell.angle_beta   90.00
_cell.angle_gamma   90.00
#
_symmetry.space_group_name_H-M   'P 1'
#
loop_
_entity.id
_entity.type
_entity.pdbx_description
1 polymer ?
#
loop_
_entity_poly.entity_id
_entity_poly.type
_entity_poly.pdbx_seq_one_letter_code
_entity_poly.pdbx_strand_id
1 'polypeptide(L)' 'MAELYAYLLEKKLMTRIFAKPRDGPSLPSFDPSKKCEHHFGSEGNTLEECTQLRH' A
#
# COMPACT_ATOMS: atom_id res chain seq x y z
N MET A 1 22.54 6.69 -3.32
CA MET A 1 21.11 6.36 -3.48
C MET A 1 20.55 6.83 -4.83
N ALA A 2 20.71 8.10 -5.21
CA ALA A 2 20.22 8.62 -6.49
C ALA A 2 20.83 7.94 -7.73
N GLU A 3 22.15 7.68 -7.72
CA GLU A 3 22.85 7.07 -8.86
C GLU A 3 22.43 5.62 -9.13
N LEU A 4 22.26 4.82 -8.07
CA LEU A 4 21.78 3.43 -8.19
C LEU A 4 20.34 3.39 -8.73
N TYR A 5 19.48 4.28 -8.25
CA TYR A 5 18.09 4.35 -8.69
C TYR A 5 17.99 4.69 -10.19
N ALA A 6 18.77 5.68 -10.65
CA ALA A 6 18.83 6.03 -12.07
C ALA A 6 19.34 4.86 -12.93
N TYR A 7 20.43 4.21 -12.50
CA TYR A 7 20.99 3.04 -13.20
C TYR A 7 19.97 1.91 -13.36
N LEU A 8 19.22 1.58 -12.30
CA LEU A 8 18.22 0.51 -12.33
C LEU A 8 17.05 0.82 -13.26
N LEU A 9 16.64 2.09 -13.36
CA LEU A 9 15.63 2.54 -14.32
C LEU A 9 16.14 2.48 -15.76
N GLU A 10 17.35 3.00 -16.02
CA GLU A 10 17.96 3.00 -17.36
C GLU A 10 18.17 1.58 -17.89
N LYS A 11 18.61 0.67 -17.03
CA LYS A 11 18.80 -0.75 -17.39
C LYS A 11 17.50 -1.55 -17.43
N LYS A 12 16.35 -0.91 -17.15
CA LYS A 12 15.02 -1.57 -17.08
C LYS A 12 15.01 -2.76 -16.11
N LEU A 13 15.84 -2.71 -15.08
CA LEU A 13 15.89 -3.69 -14.00
C LEU A 13 14.83 -3.39 -12.93
N MET A 14 14.26 -2.18 -12.93
CA MET A 14 13.12 -1.78 -12.12
C MET A 14 12.16 -0.94 -12.95
N THR A 15 10.87 -0.97 -12.60
CA THR A 15 9.84 -0.09 -13.17
C THR A 15 9.17 0.69 -12.06
N ARG A 16 8.85 1.96 -12.32
CA ARG A 16 8.01 2.75 -11.41
C ARG A 16 6.57 2.26 -11.51
N ILE A 17 6.06 1.68 -10.43
CA ILE A 17 4.63 1.44 -10.26
C ILE A 17 4.05 2.68 -9.58
N PHE A 18 3.26 3.44 -10.31
CA PHE A 18 2.42 4.46 -9.69
C PHE A 18 1.20 3.75 -9.10
N ALA A 19 1.07 3.77 -7.78
CA ALA A 19 -0.14 3.28 -7.13
C ALA A 19 -1.30 4.13 -7.62
N LYS A 20 -2.14 3.57 -8.49
CA LYS A 20 -3.38 4.22 -8.90
C LYS A 20 -4.28 4.26 -7.65
N PRO A 21 -4.82 5.42 -7.25
CA PRO A 21 -5.91 5.44 -6.29
C PRO A 21 -6.98 4.46 -6.74
N ARG A 22 -7.52 3.64 -5.84
CA ARG A 22 -8.64 2.77 -6.22
C ARG A 22 -9.80 3.66 -6.63
N ASP A 23 -10.18 3.61 -7.90
CA ASP A 23 -11.41 4.21 -8.38
C ASP A 23 -12.57 3.35 -7.85
N GLY A 24 -13.31 3.87 -6.87
CA GLY A 24 -14.44 3.17 -6.27
C GLY A 24 -14.78 3.73 -4.88
N PRO A 25 -15.96 3.37 -4.34
CA PRO A 25 -16.26 3.65 -2.94
C PRO A 25 -15.16 3.04 -2.07
N SER A 26 -14.81 3.75 -1.00
CA SER A 26 -13.96 3.20 0.05
C SER A 26 -14.49 1.83 0.45
N LEU A 27 -13.58 0.88 0.72
CA LEU A 27 -14.00 -0.43 1.25
C LEU A 27 -14.95 -0.19 2.43
N PRO A 28 -16.02 -0.99 2.60
CA PRO A 28 -16.95 -0.81 3.73
C PRO A 28 -16.26 -0.84 5.09
N SER A 29 -15.09 -1.48 5.18
CA SER A 29 -14.24 -1.56 6.37
C SER A 29 -13.22 -0.42 6.49
N PHE A 30 -13.19 0.53 5.55
CA PHE A 30 -12.24 1.65 5.57
C PHE A 30 -12.78 2.77 6.46
N ASP A 31 -12.05 3.04 7.52
CA ASP A 31 -12.24 4.12 8.46
C ASP A 31 -10.89 4.82 8.68
N PRO A 32 -10.74 6.08 8.26
CA PRO A 32 -9.46 6.80 8.38
C PRO A 32 -9.03 7.04 9.83
N SER A 33 -9.93 6.86 10.81
CA SER A 33 -9.58 6.94 12.24
C SER A 33 -8.91 5.67 12.77
N LYS A 34 -9.01 4.56 12.05
CA LYS A 34 -8.46 3.25 12.44
C LYS A 34 -7.14 2.98 11.73
N LYS A 35 -6.29 2.17 12.37
CA LYS A 35 -4.98 1.77 11.83
C LYS A 35 -4.77 0.27 11.99
N CYS A 36 -4.15 -0.36 11.00
CA CYS A 36 -3.84 -1.78 11.01
C CYS A 36 -2.33 -2.00 11.18
N GLU A 37 -1.91 -2.68 12.25
CA GLU A 37 -0.49 -2.99 12.49
C GLU A 37 0.11 -3.92 11.43
N HIS A 38 -0.71 -4.81 10.84
CA HIS A 38 -0.29 -5.66 9.72
C HIS A 38 0.08 -4.85 8.47
N HIS A 39 -0.45 -3.63 8.32
CA HIS A 39 -0.12 -2.70 7.24
C HIS A 39 0.78 -1.56 7.71
N PHE A 40 1.64 -1.82 8.70
CA PHE A 40 2.59 -0.83 9.23
C PHE A 40 1.89 0.44 9.75
N GLY A 41 0.67 0.30 10.28
CA GLY A 41 -0.12 1.40 10.80
C GLY A 41 -0.83 2.24 9.74
N SER A 42 -0.98 1.73 8.51
CA SER A 42 -1.78 2.36 7.47
C SER A 42 -3.22 2.54 7.92
N GLU A 43 -3.82 3.68 7.56
CA GLU A 43 -5.21 4.03 7.87
C GLU A 43 -6.20 3.10 7.14
N GLY A 44 -7.31 2.78 7.79
CA GLY A 44 -8.37 1.95 7.21
C GLY A 44 -9.11 1.09 8.24
N ASN A 45 -8.59 -0.10 8.55
CA ASN A 45 -9.24 -1.03 9.48
C ASN A 45 -8.32 -1.33 10.67
N THR A 46 -8.84 -1.89 11.76
CA THR A 46 -7.97 -2.43 12.83
C THR A 46 -7.37 -3.78 12.43
N LEU A 47 -6.43 -4.30 13.23
CA LEU A 47 -5.85 -5.62 13.01
C LEU A 47 -6.92 -6.73 13.02
N GLU A 48 -7.89 -6.63 13.91
CA GLU A 48 -8.99 -7.60 14.10
C GLU A 48 -9.97 -7.60 12.91
N GLU A 49 -10.15 -6.44 12.29
CA GLU A 49 -11.02 -6.23 11.12
C GLU A 49 -10.30 -6.54 9.80
N CYS A 50 -9.02 -6.92 9.84
CA CYS A 50 -8.19 -7.13 8.65
C CYS A 50 -8.60 -8.40 7.90
N THR A 51 -9.20 -8.22 6.72
CA THR A 51 -9.61 -9.32 5.85
C THR A 51 -8.42 -10.10 5.28
N GLN A 52 -7.24 -9.49 5.15
CA GLN A 52 -6.01 -10.21 4.74
C GLN A 52 -5.52 -11.20 5.81
N LEU A 53 -5.96 -11.05 7.06
CA LEU A 53 -5.64 -11.96 8.16
C LEU A 53 -6.75 -12.98 8.44
N ARG A 54 -7.87 -12.96 7.71
CA ARG A 54 -8.90 -13.99 7.83
C ARG A 54 -8.47 -15.21 7.00
N HIS A 55 -8.32 -16.34 7.69
CA HIS A 55 -8.08 -17.65 7.09
C HIS A 55 -9.32 -18.20 6.39
#